data_AF-A0A4Y5SUK2-F1
#
_entry.id   AF-A0A4Y5SUK2-F1
#
_cell.length_a   1.000
_cell.length_b   1.000
_cell.length_c   1.000
_cell.angle_alpha   90.00
_cell.angle_beta   90.00
_cell.angle_gamma   90.00
#
_symmetry.space_group_name_H-M   'P 1'
#
loop_
_entity.id
_entity.type
_entity.pdbx_description
1 polymer ?
#
loop_
_entity_poly.entity_id
_entity_poly.type
_entity_poly.pdbx_seq_one_letter_code
_entity_poly.pdbx_strand_id
1 'polypeptide(L)'
;MGSSSRGLAAGTLGVALGGFFDGILLHQILQWHHLLSLVPGMDDLRGQVLWDGYFHAGMYLLALIGLVAIWRGRARIGQDTRARLWAPIVMGFGAWHVLDTILSHWLLGIHRVKLDATYPLAWDLGWLLAFGLLPVLAGLRVARRGGGGSGRLPAGTWAALVLLTGGLGAWGLVPPPGMPLTAVVFRAGVTEDQMQARLAEAGAEVVWQDGAGGIAIVALPGGQGWRLYGQGALLVAGSGLPAGCFSWTEA
;
A
#
# COMPACT_ATOMS: atom_id res chain seq x y z
N MET A 1 40.06 6.69 -4.81
CA MET A 1 38.79 7.46 -4.71
C MET A 1 37.54 6.60 -5.00
N GLY A 2 37.48 5.33 -4.57
CA GLY A 2 36.48 4.39 -5.09
C GLY A 2 35.27 4.10 -4.19
N SER A 3 35.39 4.16 -2.87
CA SER A 3 34.39 3.53 -1.96
C SER A 3 33.08 4.31 -1.79
N SER A 4 33.14 5.65 -1.82
CA SER A 4 32.05 6.52 -1.37
C SER A 4 30.81 6.51 -2.28
N SER A 5 30.98 6.49 -3.61
CA SER A 5 29.84 6.50 -4.54
C SER A 5 29.05 5.18 -4.60
N ARG A 6 29.56 4.12 -3.95
CA ARG A 6 29.09 2.73 -4.16
C ARG A 6 27.96 2.30 -3.22
N GLY A 7 27.90 2.86 -2.01
CA GLY A 7 26.79 2.66 -1.08
C GLY A 7 25.63 3.62 -1.29
N LEU A 8 25.85 4.73 -2.01
CA LEU A 8 24.85 5.78 -2.20
C LEU A 8 23.61 5.28 -2.93
N ALA A 9 23.74 4.46 -3.98
CA ALA A 9 22.59 3.97 -4.76
C ALA A 9 21.56 3.19 -3.90
N ALA A 10 22.04 2.20 -3.15
CA ALA A 10 21.21 1.40 -2.26
C ALA A 10 20.74 2.21 -1.03
N GLY A 11 21.57 3.14 -0.54
CA GLY A 11 21.18 4.11 0.48
C GLY A 11 20.04 5.03 0.04
N THR A 12 20.05 5.53 -1.20
CA THR A 12 18.98 6.36 -1.76
C THR A 12 17.64 5.62 -1.80
N LEU A 13 17.65 4.34 -2.19
CA LEU A 13 16.46 3.51 -2.10
C LEU A 13 16.00 3.35 -0.64
N GLY A 14 16.95 3.16 0.29
CA GLY A 14 16.67 3.15 1.73
C GLY A 14 15.98 4.42 2.22
N VAL A 15 16.47 5.60 1.83
CA VAL A 15 15.86 6.90 2.17
C VAL A 15 14.42 6.97 1.68
N ALA A 16 14.18 6.57 0.43
CA ALA A 16 12.83 6.54 -0.14
C ALA A 16 11.90 5.62 0.65
N LEU A 17 12.36 4.42 1.01
CA LEU A 17 11.59 3.47 1.84
C LEU A 17 11.32 4.03 3.24
N GLY A 18 12.25 4.79 3.83
CA GLY A 18 12.02 5.50 5.08
C GLY A 18 10.93 6.56 4.95
N GLY A 19 10.98 7.37 3.89
CA GLY A 19 9.95 8.37 3.59
C GLY A 19 8.57 7.77 3.35
N PHE A 20 8.49 6.66 2.60
CA PHE A 20 7.24 5.93 2.43
C PHE A 20 6.73 5.33 3.74
N PHE A 21 7.59 4.77 4.58
CA PHE A 21 7.18 4.21 5.85
C PHE A 21 6.57 5.29 6.75
N ASP A 22 7.23 6.44 6.86
CA ASP A 22 6.74 7.60 7.60
C ASP A 22 5.40 8.11 7.04
N GLY A 23 5.35 8.39 5.73
CA GLY A 23 4.15 8.92 5.08
C GLY A 23 2.94 7.97 5.12
N ILE A 24 3.17 6.66 4.94
CA ILE A 24 2.08 5.67 5.01
C ILE A 24 1.66 5.46 6.46
N LEU A 25 2.61 5.21 7.38
CA LEU A 25 2.27 4.85 8.74
C LEU A 25 1.74 6.05 9.52
N LEU A 26 2.45 7.18 9.51
CA LEU A 26 2.12 8.33 10.34
C LEU A 26 1.11 9.26 9.67
N HIS A 27 1.21 9.51 8.36
CA HIS A 27 0.29 10.46 7.70
C HIS A 27 -1.03 9.81 7.27
N GLN A 28 -1.03 8.53 6.90
CA GLN A 28 -2.23 7.89 6.32
C GLN A 28 -2.93 6.91 7.27
N ILE A 29 -2.18 5.99 7.89
CA ILE A 29 -2.75 4.94 8.75
C ILE A 29 -3.08 5.51 10.13
N LEU A 30 -2.08 6.08 10.81
CA LEU A 30 -2.24 6.61 12.16
C LEU A 30 -2.74 8.05 12.17
N GLN A 31 -2.51 8.79 11.09
CA GLN A 31 -2.91 10.19 10.91
C GLN A 31 -2.47 11.08 12.09
N TRP A 32 -1.29 10.79 12.64
CA TRP A 32 -0.75 11.55 13.78
C TRP A 32 -0.27 12.94 13.39
N HIS A 33 0.17 13.08 12.14
CA HIS A 33 0.54 14.34 11.52
C HIS A 33 0.57 14.17 9.99
N HIS A 34 0.46 15.28 9.28
CA HIS A 34 0.79 15.45 7.86
C HIS A 34 2.07 16.28 7.70
N LEU A 35 2.66 16.29 6.50
CA LEU A 35 3.93 16.97 6.21
C LEU A 35 3.96 18.45 6.63
N LEU A 36 2.85 19.16 6.47
CA LEU A 36 2.79 20.60 6.71
C LEU A 36 1.89 20.95 7.89
N SER A 37 1.72 20.04 8.86
CA SER A 37 0.75 20.18 9.97
C SER A 37 0.89 21.46 10.79
N LEU A 38 2.10 21.99 10.92
CA LEU A 38 2.39 23.19 11.70
C LEU A 38 2.76 24.39 10.83
N VAL A 39 2.61 24.27 9.51
CA VAL A 39 2.85 25.38 8.58
C VAL A 39 1.64 26.32 8.60
N PRO A 40 1.81 27.61 8.93
CA PRO A 40 0.69 28.56 8.98
C PRO A 40 -0.09 28.61 7.66
N GLY A 41 -1.42 28.50 7.73
CA GLY A 41 -2.29 28.53 6.55
C GLY A 41 -2.47 27.19 5.85
N MET A 42 -1.93 26.09 6.41
CA MET A 42 -2.15 24.71 5.92
C MET A 42 -3.10 23.93 6.84
N ASP A 43 -4.20 24.53 7.29
CA ASP A 43 -5.08 23.89 8.28
C ASP A 43 -6.11 22.91 7.63
N ASP A 44 -6.30 22.99 6.32
CA ASP A 44 -7.26 22.18 5.58
C ASP A 44 -6.70 20.78 5.25
N LEU A 45 -7.49 19.75 5.55
CA LEU A 45 -7.12 18.35 5.35
C LEU A 45 -6.83 18.03 3.87
N ARG A 46 -7.59 18.61 2.93
CA ARG A 46 -7.35 18.39 1.50
C ARG A 46 -5.99 18.95 1.07
N GLY A 47 -5.61 20.11 1.61
CA GLY A 47 -4.28 20.69 1.41
C GLY A 47 -3.17 19.80 1.97
N GLN A 48 -3.34 19.29 3.19
CA GLN A 48 -2.38 18.39 3.82
C GLN A 48 -2.19 17.09 3.03
N VAL A 49 -3.28 16.41 2.67
CA VAL A 49 -3.25 15.18 1.87
C VAL A 49 -2.60 15.40 0.49
N LEU A 50 -2.82 16.57 -0.13
CA LEU A 50 -2.17 16.92 -1.39
C LEU A 50 -0.65 17.02 -1.24
N TRP A 51 -0.17 17.69 -0.20
CA TRP A 51 1.27 17.85 0.04
C TRP A 51 1.95 16.57 0.48
N ASP A 52 1.27 15.72 1.25
CA ASP A 52 1.72 14.35 1.48
C ASP A 52 1.85 13.61 0.14
N GLY A 53 0.89 13.75 -0.77
CA GLY A 53 0.96 13.18 -2.11
C GLY A 53 2.20 13.63 -2.90
N TYR A 54 2.54 14.93 -2.87
CA TYR A 54 3.76 15.44 -3.49
C TYR A 54 5.04 14.91 -2.83
N PHE A 55 5.03 14.78 -1.50
CA PHE A 55 6.12 14.15 -0.77
C PHE A 55 6.33 12.69 -1.21
N HIS A 56 5.26 11.91 -1.31
CA HIS A 56 5.29 10.54 -1.81
C HIS A 56 5.78 10.47 -3.26
N ALA A 57 5.38 11.41 -4.12
CA ALA A 57 5.89 11.52 -5.49
C ALA A 57 7.41 11.77 -5.51
N GLY A 58 7.93 12.62 -4.63
CA GLY A 58 9.36 12.81 -4.41
C GLY A 58 10.07 11.53 -3.97
N MET A 59 9.46 10.77 -3.05
CA MET A 59 9.97 9.46 -2.62
C MET A 59 9.98 8.43 -3.75
N TYR A 60 8.98 8.44 -4.65
CA TYR A 60 9.00 7.61 -5.86
C TYR A 60 10.18 7.96 -6.78
N LEU A 61 10.48 9.25 -6.96
CA LEU A 61 11.62 9.68 -7.76
C LEU A 61 12.95 9.19 -7.14
N LEU A 62 13.13 9.34 -5.83
CA LEU A 62 14.30 8.81 -5.12
C LEU A 62 14.40 7.28 -5.24
N ALA A 63 13.29 6.57 -5.07
CA ALA A 63 13.24 5.11 -5.24
C ALA A 63 13.65 4.71 -6.67
N LEU A 64 13.13 5.39 -7.70
CA LEU A 64 13.47 5.14 -9.09
C LEU A 64 14.97 5.38 -9.37
N ILE A 65 15.52 6.49 -8.88
CA ILE A 65 16.96 6.79 -9.00
C ILE A 65 17.79 5.69 -8.34
N GLY A 66 17.44 5.30 -7.11
CA GLY A 66 18.10 4.23 -6.37
C GLY A 66 18.04 2.89 -7.13
N LEU A 67 16.86 2.51 -7.62
CA LEU A 67 16.65 1.26 -8.37
C LEU A 67 17.43 1.23 -9.69
N VAL A 68 17.40 2.31 -10.48
CA VAL A 68 18.17 2.40 -11.73
C VAL A 68 19.67 2.31 -11.44
N ALA A 69 20.16 2.97 -10.40
CA ALA A 69 21.57 2.92 -10.01
C ALA A 69 21.98 1.52 -9.51
N ILE A 70 21.14 0.85 -8.71
CA ILE A 70 21.32 -0.56 -8.31
C ILE A 70 21.37 -1.47 -9.54
N TRP A 71 20.42 -1.33 -10.47
CA TRP A 71 20.34 -2.14 -11.68
C TRP A 71 21.60 -2.02 -12.54
N ARG A 72 22.10 -0.79 -12.73
CA ARG A 72 23.35 -0.53 -13.47
C ARG A 72 24.58 -1.09 -12.74
N GLY A 73 24.55 -1.12 -11.40
CA GLY A 73 25.62 -1.64 -10.53
C GLY A 73 25.53 -3.13 -10.17
N ARG A 74 24.51 -3.86 -10.64
CA ARG A 74 24.12 -5.19 -10.13
C ARG A 74 25.23 -6.23 -10.10
N ALA A 75 26.11 -6.25 -11.11
CA ALA A 75 27.21 -7.22 -11.18
C ALA A 75 28.18 -7.07 -9.99
N ARG A 76 28.42 -5.83 -9.54
CA ARG A 76 29.28 -5.54 -8.38
C ARG A 76 28.54 -5.75 -7.06
N ILE A 77 27.24 -5.49 -7.03
CA ILE A 77 26.40 -5.75 -5.86
C ILE A 77 26.37 -7.26 -5.58
N GLY A 78 26.26 -8.09 -6.61
CA GLY A 78 26.26 -9.54 -6.48
C GLY A 78 27.50 -10.12 -5.79
N GLN A 79 28.65 -9.44 -5.83
CA GLN A 79 29.89 -9.88 -5.17
C GLN A 79 29.80 -9.81 -3.63
N ASP A 80 29.02 -8.87 -3.09
CA ASP A 80 28.78 -8.74 -1.64
C ASP A 80 27.43 -8.05 -1.42
N THR A 81 26.36 -8.80 -1.64
CA THR A 81 24.99 -8.26 -1.58
C THR A 81 24.67 -7.71 -0.18
N ARG A 82 25.22 -8.32 0.87
CA ARG A 82 25.00 -7.90 2.25
C ARG A 82 25.55 -6.50 2.50
N ALA A 83 26.82 -6.27 2.16
CA ALA A 83 27.45 -4.97 2.41
C ALA A 83 27.09 -3.91 1.36
N ARG A 84 26.75 -4.31 0.12
CA ARG A 84 26.53 -3.37 -1.00
C ARG A 84 25.08 -3.08 -1.32
N LEU A 85 24.13 -3.88 -0.83
CA LEU A 85 22.69 -3.66 -1.03
C LEU A 85 21.98 -3.50 0.31
N TRP A 86 21.98 -4.54 1.13
CA TRP A 86 21.14 -4.57 2.33
C TRP A 86 21.58 -3.59 3.41
N ALA A 87 22.87 -3.54 3.76
CA ALA A 87 23.37 -2.59 4.75
C ALA A 87 23.06 -1.13 4.35
N PRO A 88 23.39 -0.67 3.13
CA PRO A 88 23.05 0.70 2.73
C PRO A 88 21.55 0.99 2.71
N ILE A 89 20.68 0.05 2.29
CA ILE A 89 19.21 0.25 2.36
C ILE A 89 18.77 0.52 3.80
N VAL A 90 19.21 -0.30 4.76
CA VAL A 90 18.85 -0.13 6.18
C VAL A 90 19.42 1.18 6.74
N MET A 91 20.64 1.55 6.35
CA MET A 91 21.24 2.83 6.74
C MET A 91 20.48 4.02 6.15
N GLY A 92 20.07 3.95 4.89
CA GLY A 92 19.30 4.98 4.21
C GLY A 92 17.93 5.19 4.85
N PHE A 93 17.25 4.10 5.20
CA PHE A 93 15.99 4.15 5.95
C PHE A 93 16.16 4.93 7.26
N GLY A 94 17.20 4.63 8.03
CA GLY A 94 17.46 5.37 9.26
C GLY A 94 17.91 6.81 9.02
N ALA A 95 18.69 7.06 7.98
CA ALA A 95 19.13 8.41 7.62
C ALA A 95 17.95 9.34 7.29
N TRP A 96 16.89 8.83 6.65
CA TRP A 96 15.65 9.60 6.45
C TRP A 96 15.06 10.08 7.77
N HIS A 97 14.83 9.18 8.72
CA HIS A 97 14.21 9.52 10.00
C HIS A 97 15.08 10.45 10.85
N VAL A 98 16.41 10.32 10.77
CA VAL A 98 17.34 11.29 11.38
C VAL A 98 17.19 12.66 10.74
N LEU A 99 17.17 12.71 9.40
CA LEU A 99 17.01 13.95 8.65
C LEU A 99 15.68 14.62 8.99
N ASP A 100 14.58 13.89 8.92
CA ASP A 100 13.24 14.44 9.18
C ASP A 100 13.08 14.92 10.63
N THR A 101 13.56 14.15 11.60
CA THR A 101 13.51 14.58 13.01
C THR A 101 14.31 15.85 13.25
N ILE A 102 15.54 15.93 12.75
CA ILE A 102 16.40 17.10 13.01
C ILE A 102 15.93 18.30 12.20
N LEU A 103 15.70 18.11 10.90
CA LEU A 103 15.37 19.19 9.98
C LEU A 103 13.91 19.60 10.12
N SER A 104 12.97 18.69 9.90
CA SER A 104 11.54 19.02 9.84
C SER A 104 10.95 19.26 11.23
N HIS A 105 11.24 18.40 12.22
CA HIS A 105 10.62 18.52 13.54
C HIS A 105 11.25 19.60 14.42
N TRP A 106 12.58 19.72 14.40
CA TRP A 106 13.29 20.56 15.35
C TRP A 106 13.78 21.88 14.77
N LEU A 107 14.36 21.87 13.55
CA LEU A 107 14.91 23.08 12.96
C LEU A 107 13.83 23.92 12.27
N LEU A 108 13.03 23.30 11.41
CA LEU A 108 11.96 23.97 10.66
C LEU A 108 10.66 24.02 11.46
N GLY A 109 10.42 23.01 12.31
CA GLY A 109 9.21 22.93 13.14
C GLY A 109 7.92 22.79 12.34
N ILE A 110 7.96 22.16 11.16
CA ILE A 110 6.83 22.08 10.23
C ILE A 110 5.84 20.96 10.57
N HIS A 111 6.26 19.97 11.35
CA HIS A 111 5.43 18.93 11.95
C HIS A 111 6.17 18.28 13.13
N ARG A 112 5.51 17.42 13.91
CA ARG A 112 6.12 16.58 14.97
C ARG A 112 5.58 15.17 14.83
N VAL A 113 6.27 14.16 15.39
CA VAL A 113 5.84 12.74 15.27
C VAL A 113 4.39 12.55 15.72
N LYS A 114 4.03 13.09 16.89
CA LYS A 114 2.68 13.01 17.44
C LYS A 114 2.30 14.36 18.06
N LEU A 115 1.52 15.13 17.32
CA LEU A 115 1.19 16.53 17.65
C LEU A 115 0.35 16.67 18.93
N ASP A 116 -0.58 15.74 19.13
CA ASP A 116 -1.55 15.71 20.23
C ASP A 116 -1.00 15.06 21.51
N ALA A 117 0.28 14.68 21.54
CA ALA A 117 0.89 14.09 22.72
C ALA A 117 1.14 15.13 23.82
N THR A 118 0.97 14.74 25.09
CA THR A 118 1.35 15.57 26.25
C THR A 118 2.84 15.95 26.23
N TYR A 119 3.69 15.08 25.70
CA TYR A 119 5.14 15.29 25.58
C TYR A 119 5.63 14.99 24.15
N PRO A 120 5.45 15.91 23.17
CA PRO A 120 5.81 15.65 21.78
C PRO A 120 7.29 15.31 21.57
N LEU A 121 8.19 15.94 22.35
CA LEU A 121 9.63 15.67 22.28
C LEU A 121 9.98 14.21 22.63
N ALA A 122 9.25 13.58 23.55
CA ALA A 122 9.50 12.18 23.91
C ALA A 122 9.19 11.23 22.73
N TRP A 123 8.15 11.55 21.94
CA TRP A 123 7.80 10.81 20.73
C TRP A 123 8.85 11.00 19.64
N ASP A 124 9.34 12.22 19.43
CA ASP A 124 10.41 12.48 18.47
C ASP A 124 11.69 11.71 18.82
N LEU A 125 12.09 11.72 20.09
CA LEU A 125 13.29 11.00 20.55
C LEU A 125 13.12 9.49 20.43
N GLY A 126 11.93 8.97 20.76
CA GLY A 126 11.59 7.56 20.58
C GLY A 126 11.65 7.14 19.11
N TRP A 127 11.08 7.94 18.22
CA TRP A 127 11.07 7.72 16.77
C TRP A 127 12.49 7.79 16.18
N LEU A 128 13.25 8.83 16.55
CA LEU A 128 14.65 9.00 16.15
C LEU A 128 15.51 7.82 16.58
N LEU A 129 15.34 7.33 17.82
CA LEU A 129 16.09 6.18 18.30
C LEU A 129 15.68 4.90 17.54
N ALA A 130 14.39 4.61 17.49
CA ALA A 130 13.85 3.35 16.98
C ALA A 130 14.04 3.19 15.46
N PHE A 131 13.72 4.24 14.70
CA PHE A 131 13.70 4.20 13.24
C PHE A 131 14.83 4.99 12.59
N GLY A 132 15.51 5.88 13.31
CA GLY A 132 16.69 6.59 12.83
C GLY A 132 18.01 5.91 13.21
N LEU A 133 18.40 6.00 14.48
CA LEU A 133 19.72 5.59 14.96
C LEU A 133 19.93 4.08 14.96
N LEU A 134 18.96 3.30 15.44
CA LEU A 134 19.07 1.84 15.49
C LEU A 134 19.27 1.22 14.09
N PRO A 135 18.50 1.59 13.04
CA PRO A 135 18.75 1.10 11.68
C PRO A 135 20.12 1.52 11.13
N VAL A 136 20.55 2.78 11.32
CA VAL A 136 21.88 3.23 10.89
C VAL A 136 22.98 2.38 11.52
N LEU A 137 22.93 2.16 12.84
CA LEU A 137 23.92 1.36 13.56
C LEU A 137 23.87 -0.11 13.16
N ALA A 138 22.68 -0.67 12.94
CA ALA A 138 22.50 -2.04 12.47
C ALA A 138 23.12 -2.23 11.08
N GLY A 139 22.83 -1.33 10.14
CA GLY A 139 23.41 -1.35 8.80
C GLY A 139 24.94 -1.20 8.81
N LEU A 140 25.49 -0.32 9.64
CA LEU A 140 26.94 -0.21 9.85
C LEU A 140 27.57 -1.51 10.37
N ARG A 141 26.92 -2.18 11.34
CA ARG A 141 27.38 -3.46 11.87
C ARG A 141 27.34 -4.57 10.82
N VAL A 142 26.31 -4.57 9.98
CA VAL A 142 26.15 -5.52 8.87
C VAL A 142 27.22 -5.29 7.80
N ALA A 143 27.49 -4.04 7.42
CA ALA A 143 28.52 -3.70 6.44
C ALA A 143 29.93 -4.13 6.87
N ARG A 144 30.22 -4.16 8.19
CA ARG A 144 31.51 -4.55 8.74
C ARG A 144 31.74 -6.07 8.80
N ARG A 145 30.69 -6.89 8.74
CA ARG A 145 30.75 -8.35 8.94
C ARG A 145 30.70 -9.12 7.60
N GLY A 146 31.51 -8.70 6.62
CA GLY A 146 31.50 -9.22 5.24
C GLY A 146 31.21 -10.72 5.14
N GLY A 147 30.24 -11.09 4.31
CA GLY A 147 29.78 -12.48 4.19
C GLY A 147 28.70 -12.64 3.13
N GLY A 148 28.98 -13.48 2.13
CA GLY A 148 28.09 -13.81 1.02
C GLY A 148 26.94 -14.70 1.47
N GLY A 149 25.85 -14.08 1.92
CA GLY A 149 24.57 -14.76 2.12
C GLY A 149 23.77 -14.76 0.82
N SER A 150 23.30 -15.93 0.38
CA SER A 150 22.39 -16.04 -0.76
C SER A 150 21.08 -15.32 -0.48
N GLY A 151 20.70 -14.36 -1.34
CA GLY A 151 19.46 -13.59 -1.25
C GLY A 151 18.19 -14.37 -1.59
N ARG A 152 18.02 -15.57 -1.04
CA ARG A 152 16.75 -16.31 -1.13
C ARG A 152 15.85 -15.84 0.00
N LEU A 153 14.65 -15.35 -0.33
CA LEU A 153 13.64 -15.03 0.66
C LEU A 153 13.26 -16.32 1.41
N PRO A 154 13.15 -16.29 2.75
CA PRO A 154 12.64 -17.41 3.53
C PRO A 154 11.27 -17.85 3.00
N ALA A 155 10.98 -19.15 2.99
CA ALA A 155 9.68 -19.68 2.55
C ALA A 155 8.49 -19.04 3.28
N GLY A 156 8.69 -18.61 4.54
CA GLY A 156 7.69 -17.88 5.32
C GLY A 156 7.29 -16.52 4.74
N THR A 157 8.17 -15.83 4.00
CA THR A 157 7.84 -14.57 3.33
C THR A 157 6.84 -14.78 2.19
N TRP A 158 7.03 -15.85 1.40
CA TRP A 158 6.09 -16.20 0.33
C TRP A 158 4.72 -16.61 0.90
N ALA A 159 4.72 -17.40 1.98
CA ALA A 159 3.48 -17.78 2.66
C ALA A 159 2.73 -16.55 3.21
N ALA A 160 3.43 -15.60 3.82
CA ALA A 160 2.83 -14.36 4.33
C ALA A 160 2.23 -13.50 3.21
N LEU A 161 2.92 -13.37 2.07
CA LEU A 161 2.39 -12.66 0.90
C LEU A 161 1.12 -13.33 0.34
N VAL A 162 1.13 -14.66 0.19
CA VAL A 162 -0.04 -15.41 -0.28
C VAL A 162 -1.23 -15.24 0.67
N LEU A 163 -1.00 -15.32 1.99
CA LEU A 163 -2.04 -15.13 2.99
C LEU A 163 -2.60 -13.70 3.00
N LEU A 164 -1.74 -12.68 2.88
CA LEU A 164 -2.16 -11.28 2.83
C LEU A 164 -2.99 -11.00 1.57
N THR A 165 -2.49 -11.40 0.39
CA THR A 165 -3.19 -11.18 -0.88
C THR A 165 -4.49 -11.99 -0.93
N GLY A 166 -4.47 -13.23 -0.47
CA GLY A 166 -5.67 -14.08 -0.38
C GLY A 166 -6.70 -13.51 0.61
N GLY A 167 -6.25 -13.00 1.76
CA GLY A 167 -7.10 -12.37 2.76
C GLY A 167 -7.78 -11.08 2.27
N LEU A 168 -7.02 -10.19 1.59
CA LEU A 168 -7.59 -8.99 0.97
C LEU A 168 -8.57 -9.35 -0.16
N GLY A 169 -8.24 -10.36 -0.98
CA GLY A 169 -9.15 -10.88 -2.00
C GLY A 169 -10.45 -11.43 -1.41
N ALA A 170 -10.35 -12.18 -0.31
CA ALA A 170 -11.51 -12.72 0.41
C ALA A 170 -12.34 -11.62 1.06
N TRP A 171 -11.72 -10.57 1.60
CA TRP A 171 -12.45 -9.42 2.14
C TRP A 171 -13.23 -8.68 1.04
N GLY A 172 -12.64 -8.53 -0.16
CA GLY A 172 -13.35 -7.97 -1.32
C GLY A 172 -14.52 -8.81 -1.83
N LEU A 173 -14.70 -10.05 -1.35
CA LEU A 173 -15.89 -10.87 -1.63
C LEU A 173 -17.07 -10.51 -0.71
N VAL A 174 -16.84 -9.76 0.36
CA VAL A 174 -17.90 -9.39 1.30
C VAL A 174 -18.62 -8.15 0.77
N PRO A 175 -19.93 -8.25 0.43
CA PRO A 175 -20.71 -7.09 0.04
C PRO A 175 -20.84 -6.10 1.22
N PRO A 176 -20.86 -4.77 0.97
CA PRO A 176 -20.97 -3.79 2.03
C PRO A 176 -22.32 -3.90 2.77
N PRO A 177 -22.34 -3.67 4.09
CA PRO A 177 -23.58 -3.70 4.86
C PRO A 177 -24.55 -2.64 4.34
N GLY A 178 -25.79 -3.02 4.06
CA GLY A 178 -26.85 -2.09 3.63
C GLY A 178 -26.96 -1.84 2.12
N MET A 179 -26.08 -2.42 1.29
CA MET A 179 -26.24 -2.41 -0.18
C MET A 179 -26.63 -3.79 -0.69
N PRO A 180 -27.93 -4.05 -0.98
CA PRO A 180 -28.36 -5.35 -1.51
C PRO A 180 -28.05 -5.52 -3.01
N LEU A 181 -27.39 -4.55 -3.66
CA LEU A 181 -27.18 -4.53 -5.10
C LEU A 181 -26.02 -5.44 -5.51
N THR A 182 -26.30 -6.31 -6.48
CA THR A 182 -25.38 -7.28 -7.05
C THR A 182 -25.37 -7.14 -8.57
N ALA A 183 -24.20 -6.96 -9.16
CA ALA A 183 -24.04 -7.03 -10.61
C ALA A 183 -23.94 -8.49 -11.07
N VAL A 184 -24.74 -8.85 -12.07
CA VAL A 184 -24.83 -10.19 -12.65
C VAL A 184 -24.55 -10.10 -14.13
N VAL A 185 -23.67 -10.95 -14.64
CA VAL A 185 -23.36 -11.05 -16.08
C VAL A 185 -23.80 -12.41 -16.58
N PHE A 186 -24.62 -12.45 -17.62
CA PHE A 186 -25.04 -13.68 -18.29
C PHE A 186 -24.24 -13.90 -19.59
N ARG A 187 -24.29 -15.14 -20.11
CA ARG A 187 -23.70 -15.44 -21.42
C ARG A 187 -24.48 -14.70 -22.52
N ALA A 188 -23.75 -14.23 -23.55
CA ALA A 188 -24.36 -13.68 -24.74
C ALA A 188 -25.40 -14.65 -25.35
N GLY A 189 -26.59 -14.12 -25.69
CA GLY A 189 -27.70 -14.89 -26.25
C GLY A 189 -28.80 -15.28 -25.26
N VAL A 190 -28.71 -14.89 -23.99
CA VAL A 190 -29.87 -14.92 -23.08
C VAL A 190 -30.78 -13.74 -23.43
N THR A 191 -32.04 -14.02 -23.75
CA THR A 191 -33.02 -12.95 -24.01
C THR A 191 -33.44 -12.27 -22.71
N GLU A 192 -33.92 -11.04 -22.77
CA GLU A 192 -34.43 -10.30 -21.63
C GLU A 192 -35.43 -11.10 -20.76
N ASP A 193 -36.43 -11.73 -21.39
CA ASP A 193 -37.44 -12.55 -20.69
C ASP A 193 -36.82 -13.73 -19.93
N GLN A 194 -35.82 -14.39 -20.53
CA GLN A 194 -35.10 -15.50 -19.92
C GLN A 194 -34.26 -15.02 -18.73
N MET A 195 -33.62 -13.86 -18.86
CA MET A 195 -32.84 -13.26 -17.79
C MET A 195 -33.73 -12.89 -16.60
N GLN A 196 -34.86 -12.21 -16.85
CA GLN A 196 -35.82 -11.88 -15.80
C GLN A 196 -36.39 -13.12 -15.10
N ALA A 197 -36.77 -14.16 -15.85
CA ALA A 197 -37.27 -15.41 -15.26
C ALA A 197 -36.23 -16.08 -14.34
N ARG A 198 -34.97 -16.16 -14.78
CA ARG A 198 -33.86 -16.74 -14.03
C ARG A 198 -33.51 -15.96 -12.77
N LEU A 199 -33.53 -14.64 -12.86
CA LEU A 199 -33.29 -13.74 -11.72
C LEU A 199 -34.44 -13.83 -10.71
N ALA A 200 -35.69 -13.85 -11.17
CA ALA A 200 -36.86 -14.02 -10.33
C ALA A 200 -36.88 -15.37 -9.60
N GLU A 201 -36.50 -16.46 -10.29
CA GLU A 201 -36.37 -17.80 -9.68
C GLU A 201 -35.33 -17.82 -8.55
N ALA A 202 -34.25 -17.05 -8.70
CA ALA A 202 -33.23 -16.88 -7.67
C ALA A 202 -33.64 -15.89 -6.55
N GLY A 203 -34.84 -15.30 -6.62
CA GLY A 203 -35.31 -14.30 -5.66
C GLY A 203 -34.64 -12.93 -5.79
N ALA A 204 -34.09 -12.62 -6.97
CA ALA A 204 -33.44 -11.36 -7.28
C ALA A 204 -34.42 -10.37 -7.91
N GLU A 205 -34.46 -9.15 -7.40
CA GLU A 205 -35.25 -8.06 -7.97
C GLU A 205 -34.38 -7.25 -8.94
N VAL A 206 -34.80 -7.12 -10.19
CA VAL A 206 -34.02 -6.39 -11.20
C VAL A 206 -34.19 -4.89 -10.99
N VAL A 207 -33.09 -4.21 -10.69
CA VAL A 207 -33.03 -2.75 -10.53
C VAL A 207 -32.68 -2.09 -11.86
N TRP A 208 -31.78 -2.70 -12.62
CA TRP A 208 -31.37 -2.22 -13.92
C TRP A 208 -30.85 -3.38 -14.79
N GLN A 209 -30.97 -3.27 -16.10
CA GLN A 209 -30.39 -4.21 -17.05
C GLN A 209 -29.96 -3.49 -18.34
N ASP A 210 -28.99 -4.05 -19.04
CA ASP A 210 -28.55 -3.53 -20.32
C ASP A 210 -29.49 -3.97 -21.46
N GLY A 211 -29.66 -3.10 -22.47
CA GLY A 211 -30.51 -3.40 -23.64
C GLY A 211 -29.97 -4.50 -24.57
N ALA A 212 -28.73 -4.94 -24.35
CA ALA A 212 -28.08 -6.01 -25.11
C ALA A 212 -28.25 -7.41 -24.47
N GLY A 213 -28.83 -7.50 -23.26
CA GLY A 213 -29.20 -8.77 -22.62
C GLY A 213 -28.02 -9.56 -22.04
N GLY A 214 -27.07 -8.86 -21.40
CA GLY A 214 -25.86 -9.47 -20.85
C GLY A 214 -25.54 -9.10 -19.40
N ILE A 215 -26.04 -7.98 -18.90
CA ILE A 215 -25.71 -7.44 -17.58
C ILE A 215 -26.98 -6.95 -16.86
N ALA A 216 -27.15 -7.36 -15.61
CA ALA A 216 -28.20 -6.87 -14.73
C ALA A 216 -27.63 -6.44 -13.37
N ILE A 217 -28.17 -5.35 -12.81
CA ILE A 217 -28.02 -4.99 -11.40
C ILE A 217 -29.28 -5.45 -10.69
N VAL A 218 -29.11 -6.29 -9.68
CA VAL A 218 -30.22 -6.88 -8.94
C VAL A 218 -30.10 -6.62 -7.45
N ALA A 219 -31.23 -6.39 -6.78
CA ALA A 219 -31.30 -6.44 -5.33
C ALA A 219 -31.49 -7.91 -4.90
N LEU A 220 -30.56 -8.41 -4.09
CA LEU A 220 -30.58 -9.78 -3.58
C LEU A 220 -30.50 -9.79 -2.04
N PRO A 221 -31.63 -9.60 -1.34
CA PRO A 221 -31.65 -9.62 0.12
C PRO A 221 -31.31 -11.02 0.64
N GLY A 222 -30.14 -11.17 1.26
CA GLY A 222 -29.73 -12.42 1.93
C GLY A 222 -28.47 -13.10 1.39
N GLY A 223 -27.73 -12.49 0.46
CA GLY A 223 -26.34 -12.92 0.15
C GLY A 223 -26.20 -14.28 -0.58
N GLN A 224 -27.27 -14.79 -1.20
CA GLN A 224 -27.27 -16.07 -1.92
C GLN A 224 -26.87 -15.94 -3.41
N GLY A 225 -25.99 -14.98 -3.74
CA GLY A 225 -25.63 -14.68 -5.13
C GLY A 225 -25.03 -15.89 -5.88
N TRP A 226 -24.42 -16.82 -5.16
CA TRP A 226 -23.88 -18.06 -5.73
C TRP A 226 -24.93 -18.92 -6.45
N ARG A 227 -26.22 -18.82 -6.11
CA ARG A 227 -27.30 -19.56 -6.79
C ARG A 227 -27.50 -19.13 -8.23
N LEU A 228 -27.13 -17.89 -8.56
CA LEU A 228 -27.25 -17.34 -9.90
C LEU A 228 -26.31 -18.03 -10.91
N TYR A 229 -25.20 -18.63 -10.45
CA TYR A 229 -24.37 -19.48 -11.30
C TYR A 229 -25.14 -20.72 -11.81
N GLY A 230 -26.01 -21.30 -10.97
CA GLY A 230 -26.91 -22.38 -11.38
C GLY A 230 -27.94 -21.96 -12.44
N GLN A 231 -28.22 -20.66 -12.52
CA GLN A 231 -29.10 -20.05 -13.52
C GLN A 231 -28.34 -19.59 -14.79
N GLY A 232 -27.06 -19.93 -14.91
CA GLY A 232 -26.24 -19.62 -16.07
C GLY A 232 -25.62 -18.22 -16.05
N ALA A 233 -25.55 -17.56 -14.89
CA ALA A 233 -24.68 -16.40 -14.72
C ALA A 233 -23.22 -16.80 -14.91
N LEU A 234 -22.46 -15.96 -15.59
CA LEU A 234 -21.01 -16.08 -15.77
C LEU A 234 -20.26 -15.37 -14.64
N LEU A 235 -20.78 -14.24 -14.16
CA LEU A 235 -20.19 -13.45 -13.09
C LEU A 235 -21.29 -12.92 -12.17
N VAL A 236 -21.05 -12.99 -10.87
CA VAL A 236 -21.95 -12.44 -9.85
C VAL A 236 -21.08 -11.70 -8.84
N ALA A 237 -21.19 -10.37 -8.79
CA ALA A 237 -20.40 -9.54 -7.89
C ALA A 237 -20.65 -9.95 -6.42
N GLY A 238 -19.61 -9.89 -5.58
CA GLY A 238 -19.72 -10.20 -4.14
C GLY A 238 -20.14 -11.64 -3.78
N SER A 239 -20.11 -12.59 -4.70
CA SER A 239 -20.49 -14.00 -4.43
C SER A 239 -19.58 -15.03 -5.08
N GLY A 240 -18.32 -14.66 -5.34
CA GLY A 240 -17.29 -15.53 -5.88
C GLY A 240 -16.22 -14.76 -6.64
N LEU A 241 -15.44 -15.47 -7.45
CA LEU A 241 -14.45 -14.84 -8.32
C LEU A 241 -15.06 -14.46 -9.67
N PRO A 242 -14.75 -13.27 -10.21
CA PRO A 242 -13.92 -12.23 -9.62
C PRO A 242 -14.66 -11.44 -8.53
N ALA A 243 -13.91 -11.06 -7.49
CA ALA A 243 -14.36 -10.15 -6.43
C ALA A 243 -14.61 -8.76 -7.05
N GLY A 244 -15.85 -8.51 -7.47
CA GLY A 244 -16.21 -7.24 -8.10
C GLY A 244 -16.44 -6.15 -7.06
N CYS A 245 -15.60 -5.10 -7.06
CA CYS A 245 -15.81 -3.88 -6.25
C CYS A 245 -17.01 -3.03 -6.72
N PHE A 246 -17.75 -3.47 -7.74
CA PHE A 246 -18.95 -2.77 -8.24
C PHE A 246 -20.06 -2.63 -7.19
N SER A 247 -20.08 -3.48 -6.16
CA SER A 247 -20.99 -3.33 -5.03
C SER A 247 -20.57 -2.24 -4.03
N TRP A 248 -19.42 -1.57 -4.23
CA TRP A 248 -18.87 -0.55 -3.33
C TRP A 248 -18.98 0.89 -3.87
N THR A 249 -19.67 1.09 -5.00
CA THR A 249 -19.95 2.42 -5.55
C THR A 249 -21.40 2.81 -5.28
N GLU A 250 -21.61 3.90 -4.55
CA GLU A 250 -22.89 4.60 -4.55
C GLU A 250 -23.05 5.36 -5.88
N ALA A 251 -24.23 5.27 -6.48
CA ALA A 251 -24.60 6.04 -7.67
C ALA A 251 -25.08 7.44 -7.27
#